data_AF-A0A2N5B782-F1
#
_entry.id   AF-A0A2N5B782-F1
#
_cell.length_a   1.000
_cell.length_b   1.000
_cell.length_c   1.000
_cell.angle_alpha   90.00
_cell.angle_beta   90.00
_cell.angle_gamma   90.00
#
_symmetry.space_group_name_H-M   'P 1'
#
loop_
_entity.id
_entity.type
_entity.pdbx_description
1 polymer ?
#
loop_
_entity_poly.entity_id
_entity_poly.type
_entity_poly.pdbx_seq_one_letter_code
_entity_poly.pdbx_strand_id
1 'polypeptide(L)'
;MASPQYRDTGLSALAVKLEKSTVPVSERACIVTLPDGTSRLGATQVTQTIHHGGEHAGALFARVAFRFAGDDAEYANTYSSTLDVVWMIVDHKKGLIQFGPDDGVFIRHRGLGIGSYILGQLIRMLHSGSTQGSYRITTSKLPLSGALSWLPPDEAVQNERRLESVLNRAGFYYSSAAGERVIGARKASDLRSYWNGEKVRFLNPAQLIDTAAAAVSACTQAQLESAAQSQRVDDLSGQLSFARDEVSRVTSAFERALSTHSTYEEASQAREAQLNSEIRSLNAALASIEHELEVSRAAPQDGRLSSATPPPQLARVGSVPKSRLVIELGQSARTAVWAYLAAICILGTSALAVVLMR
;
A
#
# COMPACT_ATOMS: atom_id res chain seq x y z
N MET A 1 8.69 29.24 2.81
CA MET A 1 8.09 28.70 1.57
C MET A 1 6.78 28.02 1.96
N ALA A 2 5.66 28.58 1.52
CA ALA A 2 4.33 28.12 1.95
C ALA A 2 4.02 26.76 1.32
N SER A 3 3.78 25.76 2.15
CA SER A 3 3.31 24.44 1.75
C SER A 3 1.99 24.60 0.98
N PRO A 4 1.81 23.98 -0.19
CA PRO A 4 0.53 24.03 -0.88
C PRO A 4 -0.50 23.37 0.04
N GLN A 5 -1.47 24.15 0.51
CA GLN A 5 -2.66 23.62 1.16
C GLN A 5 -3.27 22.60 0.20
N TYR A 6 -3.22 21.33 0.56
CA TYR A 6 -3.88 20.25 -0.16
C TYR A 6 -5.39 20.42 0.06
N ARG A 7 -5.98 21.42 -0.59
CA ARG A 7 -7.41 21.53 -0.79
C ARG A 7 -7.79 20.30 -1.58
N ASP A 8 -8.79 19.56 -1.12
CA ASP A 8 -9.33 18.43 -1.87
C ASP A 8 -9.92 18.96 -3.18
N THR A 9 -9.07 18.96 -4.21
CA THR A 9 -9.29 19.63 -5.48
C THR A 9 -10.39 18.95 -6.25
N GLY A 10 -10.68 17.67 -6.00
CA GLY A 10 -11.69 16.89 -6.70
C GLY A 10 -13.10 17.43 -6.49
N LEU A 11 -13.55 17.58 -5.24
CA LEU A 11 -14.89 18.08 -4.89
C LEU A 11 -15.05 19.57 -5.19
N SER A 12 -14.02 20.38 -4.90
CA SER A 12 -14.04 21.81 -5.18
C SER A 12 -13.97 22.11 -6.68
N ALA A 13 -13.13 21.40 -7.46
CA ALA A 13 -13.11 21.53 -8.92
C ALA A 13 -14.35 20.91 -9.56
N LEU A 14 -14.96 19.88 -8.96
CA LEU A 14 -16.26 19.37 -9.38
C LEU A 14 -17.33 20.44 -9.18
N ALA A 15 -17.40 21.10 -8.01
CA ALA A 15 -18.34 22.18 -7.75
C ALA A 15 -18.21 23.33 -8.78
N VAL A 16 -16.98 23.73 -9.10
CA VAL A 16 -16.70 24.74 -10.15
C VAL A 16 -17.12 24.25 -11.55
N LYS A 17 -16.86 22.97 -11.88
CA LYS A 17 -17.28 22.38 -13.16
C LYS A 17 -18.80 22.19 -13.26
N LEU A 18 -19.49 22.02 -12.13
CA LEU A 18 -20.93 21.94 -12.06
C LEU A 18 -21.58 23.28 -12.47
N GLU A 19 -21.00 24.45 -12.15
CA GLU A 19 -21.57 25.79 -12.46
C GLU A 19 -21.90 26.03 -13.96
N LYS A 20 -21.30 25.27 -14.89
CA LYS A 20 -21.59 25.37 -16.33
C LYS A 20 -22.93 24.75 -16.77
N SER A 21 -23.67 24.13 -15.86
CA SER A 21 -24.99 23.54 -16.14
C SER A 21 -26.14 24.49 -15.76
N THR A 22 -27.21 24.47 -16.55
CA THR A 22 -28.38 25.36 -16.36
C THR A 22 -29.28 24.95 -15.20
N VAL A 23 -29.08 23.75 -14.63
CA VAL A 23 -29.84 23.21 -13.50
C VAL A 23 -29.07 23.39 -12.20
N PRO A 24 -29.69 23.63 -11.03
CA PRO A 24 -28.98 23.82 -9.75
C PRO A 24 -28.06 22.65 -9.36
N VAL A 25 -26.97 22.94 -8.63
CA VAL A 25 -26.00 21.96 -8.08
C VAL A 25 -26.70 20.80 -7.37
N SER A 26 -27.78 21.11 -6.64
CA SER A 26 -28.57 20.16 -5.87
C SER A 26 -29.09 18.98 -6.68
N GLU A 27 -29.25 19.12 -7.99
CA GLU A 27 -29.84 18.09 -8.84
C GLU A 27 -28.84 17.30 -9.68
N ARG A 28 -27.55 17.59 -9.49
CA ARG A 28 -26.50 17.19 -10.42
C ARG A 28 -25.51 16.16 -9.88
N ALA A 29 -25.50 15.94 -8.57
CA ALA A 29 -24.54 15.01 -7.96
C ALA A 29 -25.21 13.72 -7.51
N CYS A 30 -24.45 12.62 -7.61
CA CYS A 30 -24.86 11.32 -7.10
C CYS A 30 -23.66 10.52 -6.62
N ILE A 31 -23.91 9.57 -5.72
CA ILE A 31 -22.95 8.51 -5.39
C ILE A 31 -23.29 7.30 -6.22
N VAL A 32 -22.27 6.72 -6.85
CA VAL A 32 -22.37 5.45 -7.56
C VAL A 32 -21.62 4.39 -6.77
N THR A 33 -22.32 3.30 -6.45
CA THR A 33 -21.73 2.12 -5.83
C THR A 33 -21.09 1.24 -6.90
N LEU A 34 -19.79 1.01 -6.78
CA LEU A 34 -19.01 0.17 -7.68
C LEU A 34 -19.17 -1.33 -7.31
N PRO A 35 -18.81 -2.25 -8.24
CA PRO A 35 -18.99 -3.69 -8.01
C PRO A 35 -18.13 -4.25 -6.87
N ASP A 36 -17.03 -3.56 -6.52
CA ASP A 36 -16.15 -3.87 -5.40
C ASP A 36 -16.70 -3.38 -4.04
N GLY A 37 -17.89 -2.77 -4.03
CA GLY A 37 -18.53 -2.20 -2.84
C GLY A 37 -18.04 -0.79 -2.50
N THR A 38 -17.07 -0.25 -3.22
CA THR A 38 -16.62 1.13 -3.03
C THR A 38 -17.62 2.11 -3.64
N SER A 39 -17.52 3.39 -3.26
CA SER A 39 -18.43 4.43 -3.72
C SER A 39 -17.64 5.53 -4.42
N ARG A 40 -18.10 5.96 -5.59
CA ARG A 40 -17.53 7.10 -6.33
C ARG A 40 -18.57 8.20 -6.50
N LEU A 41 -18.12 9.44 -6.39
CA LEU A 41 -18.94 10.60 -6.67
C LEU A 41 -19.08 10.78 -8.19
N GLY A 42 -20.31 10.87 -8.66
CA GLY A 42 -20.69 11.16 -10.04
C GLY A 42 -21.36 12.53 -10.16
N ALA A 43 -21.25 13.12 -11.35
CA ALA A 43 -21.82 14.42 -11.66
C ALA A 43 -22.47 14.43 -13.04
N THR A 44 -23.65 15.04 -13.14
CA THR A 44 -24.33 15.31 -14.40
C THR A 44 -24.17 16.77 -14.81
N GLN A 45 -23.82 16.98 -16.07
CA GLN A 45 -23.92 18.28 -16.72
C GLN A 45 -25.22 18.32 -17.51
N VAL A 46 -26.02 19.34 -17.22
CA VAL A 46 -27.28 19.58 -17.90
C VAL A 46 -27.18 20.87 -18.70
N THR A 47 -27.43 20.81 -20.00
CA THR A 47 -27.41 21.98 -20.87
C THR A 47 -28.77 22.12 -21.53
N GLN A 48 -29.34 23.32 -21.47
CA GLN A 48 -30.55 23.70 -22.19
C GLN A 48 -30.24 24.87 -23.12
N THR A 49 -30.62 24.74 -24.39
CA THR A 49 -30.44 25.79 -25.41
C THR A 49 -31.67 25.86 -26.30
N ILE A 50 -32.03 27.07 -26.73
CA ILE A 50 -33.07 27.26 -27.74
C ILE A 50 -32.39 27.19 -29.11
N HIS A 51 -32.93 26.39 -30.01
CA HIS A 51 -32.40 26.25 -31.35
C HIS A 51 -32.85 27.44 -32.21
N HIS A 52 -31.92 28.22 -32.77
CA HIS A 52 -32.24 29.49 -33.45
C HIS A 52 -32.29 29.42 -34.99
N GLY A 53 -32.09 28.24 -35.62
CA GLY A 53 -32.08 28.09 -37.09
C GLY A 53 -32.65 26.75 -37.59
N GLY A 54 -32.72 26.56 -38.91
CA GLY A 54 -33.13 25.28 -39.52
C GLY A 54 -34.58 24.84 -39.27
N GLU A 55 -34.87 23.56 -39.49
CA GLU A 55 -36.23 22.97 -39.38
C GLU A 55 -36.81 23.05 -37.95
N HIS A 56 -35.95 23.09 -36.93
CA HIS A 56 -36.33 23.14 -35.52
C HIS A 56 -36.15 24.52 -34.88
N ALA A 57 -36.21 25.60 -35.67
CA ALA A 57 -36.09 26.96 -35.14
C ALA A 57 -37.19 27.26 -34.08
N GLY A 58 -36.76 27.58 -32.86
CA GLY A 58 -37.58 27.78 -31.67
C GLY A 58 -37.75 26.55 -30.79
N ALA A 59 -37.19 25.39 -31.16
CA ALA A 59 -37.24 24.18 -30.34
C ALA A 59 -36.26 24.28 -29.15
N LEU A 60 -36.63 23.66 -28.03
CA LEU A 60 -35.77 23.52 -26.87
C LEU A 60 -34.92 22.26 -27.02
N PHE A 61 -33.60 22.40 -27.04
CA PHE A 61 -32.65 21.30 -26.91
C PHE A 61 -32.22 21.17 -25.45
N ALA A 62 -32.32 19.96 -24.91
CA ALA A 62 -31.84 19.62 -23.58
C ALA A 62 -30.93 18.40 -23.66
N ARG A 63 -29.77 18.45 -23.00
CA ARG A 63 -28.79 17.37 -22.96
C ARG A 63 -28.33 17.13 -21.54
N VAL A 64 -28.21 15.85 -21.17
CA VAL A 64 -27.65 15.39 -19.91
C VAL A 64 -26.42 14.53 -20.23
N ALA A 65 -25.27 14.91 -19.68
CA ALA A 65 -24.01 14.17 -19.77
C ALA A 65 -23.57 13.74 -18.37
N PHE A 66 -22.96 12.57 -18.23
CA PHE A 66 -22.43 12.07 -16.96
C PHE A 66 -20.90 11.94 -16.97
N ARG A 67 -20.30 12.10 -15.80
CA ARG A 67 -18.91 11.74 -15.52
C ARG A 67 -18.70 11.41 -14.05
N PHE A 68 -17.62 10.73 -13.75
CA PHE A 68 -17.12 10.63 -12.38
C PHE A 68 -16.35 11.89 -11.96
N ALA A 69 -16.35 12.17 -10.66
CA ALA A 69 -15.48 13.17 -10.05
C ALA A 69 -14.06 12.61 -9.91
N GLY A 70 -13.07 13.46 -10.15
CA GLY A 70 -11.66 13.10 -10.09
C GLY A 70 -10.83 13.84 -11.14
N ASP A 71 -9.66 13.29 -11.42
CA ASP A 71 -8.73 13.80 -12.43
C ASP A 71 -9.28 13.62 -13.85
N ASP A 72 -9.26 14.67 -14.67
CA ASP A 72 -9.73 14.64 -16.05
C ASP A 72 -8.83 13.79 -16.98
N ALA A 73 -7.63 13.43 -16.52
CA ALA A 73 -6.79 12.46 -17.22
C ALA A 73 -7.41 11.05 -17.24
N GLU A 74 -8.25 10.72 -16.25
CA GLU A 74 -8.93 9.43 -16.21
C GLU A 74 -10.10 9.43 -17.22
N TYR A 75 -10.09 8.46 -18.13
CA TYR A 75 -11.13 8.32 -19.17
C TYR A 75 -12.57 8.33 -18.63
N ALA A 76 -12.77 7.82 -17.41
CA ALA A 76 -14.04 7.77 -16.67
C ALA A 76 -14.57 9.15 -16.23
N ASN A 77 -13.67 10.13 -16.07
CA ASN A 77 -13.95 11.42 -15.46
C ASN A 77 -14.16 12.53 -16.50
N THR A 78 -14.04 12.22 -17.79
CA THR A 78 -14.10 13.21 -18.88
C THR A 78 -15.45 13.18 -19.58
N TYR A 79 -16.09 14.34 -19.74
CA TYR A 79 -17.32 14.44 -20.54
C TYR A 79 -17.06 14.05 -21.99
N SER A 80 -17.91 13.19 -22.53
CA SER A 80 -17.95 12.90 -23.96
C SER A 80 -19.15 13.56 -24.60
N SER A 81 -19.05 13.88 -25.89
CA SER A 81 -20.18 14.28 -26.74
C SER A 81 -21.05 13.09 -27.13
N THR A 82 -20.48 11.88 -27.15
CA THR A 82 -21.11 10.66 -27.68
C THR A 82 -21.38 9.60 -26.62
N LEU A 83 -20.60 9.58 -25.54
CA LEU A 83 -20.67 8.57 -24.48
C LEU A 83 -21.24 9.17 -23.19
N ASP A 84 -22.00 8.37 -22.44
CA ASP A 84 -22.66 8.75 -21.19
C ASP A 84 -23.57 9.98 -21.34
N VAL A 85 -24.19 10.11 -22.52
CA VAL A 85 -25.02 11.25 -22.91
C VAL A 85 -26.39 10.79 -23.40
N VAL A 86 -27.41 11.55 -23.00
CA VAL A 86 -28.76 11.53 -23.57
C VAL A 86 -29.21 12.96 -23.86
N TRP A 87 -30.08 13.13 -24.85
CA TRP A 87 -30.65 14.43 -25.17
C TRP A 87 -32.10 14.32 -25.61
N MET A 88 -32.81 15.45 -25.55
CA MET A 88 -34.14 15.60 -26.14
C MET A 88 -34.25 16.94 -26.87
N ILE A 89 -35.09 16.96 -27.89
CA ILE A 89 -35.55 18.16 -28.58
C ILE A 89 -37.05 18.26 -28.35
N VAL A 90 -37.51 19.40 -27.83
CA VAL A 90 -38.93 19.74 -27.69
C VAL A 90 -39.27 20.78 -28.75
N ASP A 91 -39.98 20.35 -29.79
CA ASP A 91 -40.50 21.21 -30.85
C ASP A 91 -41.91 21.69 -30.47
N HIS A 92 -41.97 22.91 -29.91
CA HIS A 92 -43.22 23.53 -29.50
C HIS A 92 -44.18 23.81 -30.66
N LYS A 93 -43.66 24.02 -31.88
CA LYS A 93 -44.49 24.31 -33.07
C LYS A 93 -45.20 23.06 -33.56
N LYS A 94 -44.48 21.94 -33.62
CA LYS A 94 -45.02 20.65 -34.07
C LYS A 94 -45.70 19.86 -32.94
N GLY A 95 -45.52 20.27 -31.68
CA GLY A 95 -46.02 19.54 -30.53
C GLY A 95 -45.32 18.19 -30.33
N LEU A 96 -44.03 18.11 -30.68
CA LEU A 96 -43.27 16.86 -30.72
C LEU A 96 -42.08 16.89 -29.76
N ILE A 97 -41.77 15.73 -29.18
CA ILE A 97 -40.53 15.49 -28.43
C ILE A 97 -39.77 14.37 -29.11
N GLN A 98 -38.53 14.64 -29.50
CA GLN A 98 -37.59 13.63 -29.96
C GLN A 98 -36.56 13.36 -28.86
N PHE A 99 -36.28 12.08 -28.61
CA PHE A 99 -35.19 11.65 -27.74
C PHE A 99 -34.04 11.12 -28.58
N GLY A 100 -32.81 11.36 -28.12
CA GLY A 100 -31.60 10.76 -28.66
C GLY A 100 -30.55 10.52 -27.57
N PRO A 101 -29.32 10.14 -27.94
CA PRO A 101 -28.75 10.11 -29.29
C PRO A 101 -29.45 9.17 -30.29
N ASP A 102 -29.57 9.66 -31.53
CA ASP A 102 -29.96 8.87 -32.69
C ASP A 102 -28.94 7.74 -32.93
N ASP A 103 -27.70 7.85 -32.46
CA ASP A 103 -26.70 6.79 -32.54
C ASP A 103 -26.83 5.74 -31.43
N GLY A 104 -27.85 5.85 -30.58
CA GLY A 104 -28.04 4.99 -29.43
C GLY A 104 -27.18 5.39 -28.22
N VAL A 105 -27.65 5.01 -27.03
CA VAL A 105 -27.02 5.40 -25.78
C VAL A 105 -25.87 4.46 -25.45
N PHE A 106 -24.66 5.00 -25.36
CA PHE A 106 -23.49 4.28 -24.89
C PHE A 106 -23.11 4.69 -23.48
N ILE A 107 -23.05 3.71 -22.59
CA ILE A 107 -22.60 3.91 -21.21
C ILE A 107 -21.24 3.25 -21.04
N ARG A 108 -20.21 4.04 -20.69
CA ARG A 108 -18.84 3.54 -20.48
C ARG A 108 -18.80 2.52 -19.35
N HIS A 109 -19.44 2.86 -18.23
CA HIS A 109 -19.44 2.03 -17.03
C HIS A 109 -20.69 1.16 -16.96
N ARG A 110 -20.62 0.04 -17.69
CA ARG A 110 -21.69 -0.94 -17.81
C ARG A 110 -22.10 -1.48 -16.44
N GLY A 111 -23.39 -1.67 -16.24
CA GLY A 111 -23.94 -2.27 -15.02
C GLY A 111 -24.04 -1.36 -13.79
N LEU A 112 -23.56 -0.12 -13.86
CA LEU A 112 -23.62 0.82 -12.73
C LEU A 112 -24.94 1.62 -12.62
N GLY A 113 -25.89 1.42 -13.54
CA GLY A 113 -27.17 2.13 -13.52
C GLY A 113 -27.12 3.58 -14.03
N ILE A 114 -25.98 4.03 -14.57
CA ILE A 114 -25.78 5.40 -15.08
C ILE A 114 -26.76 5.71 -16.22
N GLY A 115 -26.98 4.79 -17.15
CA GLY A 115 -27.91 5.00 -18.28
C GLY A 115 -29.34 5.32 -17.83
N SER A 116 -29.86 4.58 -16.86
CA SER A 116 -31.16 4.90 -16.26
C SER A 116 -31.15 6.23 -15.51
N TYR A 117 -30.04 6.56 -14.84
CA TYR A 117 -29.91 7.83 -14.12
C TYR A 117 -29.93 9.04 -15.06
N ILE A 118 -29.13 9.06 -16.13
CA ILE A 118 -29.10 10.19 -17.08
C ILE A 118 -30.44 10.35 -17.81
N LEU A 119 -31.09 9.24 -18.21
CA LEU A 119 -32.42 9.27 -18.81
C LEU A 119 -33.48 9.77 -17.82
N GLY A 120 -33.42 9.28 -16.57
CA GLY A 120 -34.31 9.73 -15.50
C GLY A 120 -34.18 11.23 -15.23
N GLN A 121 -32.96 11.78 -15.24
CA GLN A 121 -32.71 13.21 -15.11
C GLN A 121 -33.31 14.00 -16.28
N LEU A 122 -33.15 13.51 -17.52
CA LEU A 122 -33.75 14.14 -18.69
C LEU A 122 -35.29 14.16 -18.61
N ILE A 123 -35.91 13.08 -18.16
CA ILE A 123 -37.37 13.00 -17.95
C ILE A 123 -37.82 13.93 -16.82
N ARG A 124 -37.06 14.04 -15.73
CA ARG A 124 -37.35 15.02 -14.66
C ARG A 124 -37.39 16.44 -15.20
N MET A 125 -36.46 16.80 -16.09
CA MET A 125 -36.46 18.12 -16.73
C MET A 125 -37.70 18.33 -17.59
N LEU A 126 -38.13 17.29 -18.32
CA LEU A 126 -39.34 17.36 -19.12
C LEU A 126 -40.58 17.66 -18.25
N HIS A 127 -40.58 17.20 -17.00
CA HIS A 127 -41.68 17.44 -16.05
C HIS A 127 -41.53 18.73 -15.23
N SER A 128 -40.34 19.32 -15.11
CA SER A 128 -40.03 20.38 -14.13
C SER A 128 -40.44 21.81 -14.51
N GLY A 129 -41.17 22.02 -15.62
CA GLY A 129 -42.02 23.22 -15.76
C GLY A 129 -41.87 24.05 -17.04
N SER A 130 -40.75 24.00 -17.76
CA SER A 130 -40.60 24.77 -19.02
C SER A 130 -41.24 24.08 -20.24
N THR A 131 -41.56 22.80 -20.10
CA THR A 131 -42.11 21.93 -21.15
C THR A 131 -43.49 21.38 -20.75
N GLN A 132 -44.32 22.21 -20.11
CA GLN A 132 -45.72 21.86 -19.85
C GLN A 132 -46.54 22.00 -21.14
N GLY A 133 -46.92 20.87 -21.73
CA GLY A 133 -47.73 20.81 -22.94
C GLY A 133 -48.04 19.37 -23.32
N SER A 134 -49.13 19.15 -24.07
CA SER A 134 -49.50 17.83 -24.57
C SER A 134 -48.65 17.48 -25.80
N TYR A 135 -47.37 17.20 -25.56
CA TYR A 135 -46.45 16.80 -26.63
C TYR A 135 -46.54 15.30 -26.91
N ARG A 136 -46.45 14.96 -28.19
CA ARG A 136 -46.32 13.57 -28.65
C ARG A 136 -44.84 13.21 -28.77
N ILE A 137 -44.48 12.01 -28.36
CA ILE A 137 -43.09 11.53 -28.47
C ILE A 137 -42.91 10.88 -29.84
N THR A 138 -41.86 11.29 -30.55
CA THR A 138 -41.48 10.73 -31.84
C THR A 138 -41.02 9.29 -31.64
N THR A 139 -41.49 8.40 -32.50
CA THR A 139 -41.05 7.00 -32.53
C THR A 139 -39.77 6.86 -33.33
N SER A 140 -38.77 6.19 -32.77
CA SER A 140 -37.49 5.93 -33.43
C SER A 140 -37.35 4.43 -33.75
N LYS A 141 -36.82 4.11 -34.92
CA LYS A 141 -36.54 2.72 -35.33
C LYS A 141 -35.22 2.22 -34.72
N LEU A 142 -35.18 0.95 -34.35
CA LEU A 142 -34.01 0.20 -33.92
C LEU A 142 -33.63 -0.87 -34.96
N PRO A 143 -32.34 -1.16 -35.17
CA PRO A 143 -31.19 -0.45 -34.60
C PRO A 143 -31.13 0.97 -35.17
N LEU A 144 -30.78 1.93 -34.31
CA LEU A 144 -30.66 3.29 -34.80
C LEU A 144 -29.45 3.37 -35.74
N SER A 145 -29.67 3.89 -36.95
CA SER A 145 -28.83 3.78 -38.14
C SER A 145 -27.31 3.66 -37.90
N GLY A 146 -26.74 2.47 -38.07
CA GLY A 146 -25.29 2.26 -38.26
C GLY A 146 -24.37 2.56 -37.05
N ALA A 147 -24.90 3.10 -35.97
CA ALA A 147 -24.10 3.59 -34.85
C ALA A 147 -23.43 2.51 -34.00
N LEU A 148 -23.85 1.26 -34.14
CA LEU A 148 -23.27 0.09 -33.48
C LEU A 148 -22.36 -0.73 -34.42
N SER A 149 -22.10 -0.24 -35.64
CA SER A 149 -21.31 -0.98 -36.64
C SER A 149 -19.85 -1.24 -36.23
N TRP A 150 -19.32 -0.46 -35.29
CA TRP A 150 -17.98 -0.62 -34.73
C TRP A 150 -17.91 -1.57 -33.52
N LEU A 151 -19.06 -1.97 -32.96
CA LEU A 151 -19.09 -2.96 -31.88
C LEU A 151 -19.08 -4.39 -32.43
N PRO A 152 -18.48 -5.34 -31.71
CA PRO A 152 -18.68 -6.76 -31.97
C PRO A 152 -20.18 -7.12 -31.95
N PRO A 153 -20.66 -8.04 -32.83
CA PRO A 153 -22.08 -8.38 -32.95
C PRO A 153 -22.74 -8.80 -31.62
N ASP A 154 -22.03 -9.61 -30.82
CA ASP A 154 -22.54 -10.09 -29.54
C ASP A 154 -22.71 -8.95 -28.51
N GLU A 155 -21.82 -7.95 -28.55
CA GLU A 155 -21.92 -6.79 -27.68
C GLU A 155 -23.04 -5.84 -28.10
N ALA A 156 -23.26 -5.68 -29.40
CA ALA A 156 -24.36 -4.89 -29.93
C ALA A 156 -25.71 -5.45 -29.45
N VAL A 157 -25.92 -6.77 -29.56
CA VAL A 157 -27.15 -7.43 -29.08
C VAL A 157 -27.34 -7.27 -27.57
N GLN A 158 -26.26 -7.38 -26.78
CA GLN A 158 -26.35 -7.15 -25.34
C GLN A 158 -26.64 -5.69 -25.00
N ASN A 159 -26.06 -4.74 -25.71
CA ASN A 159 -26.31 -3.32 -25.50
C ASN A 159 -27.77 -2.96 -25.81
N GLU A 160 -28.31 -3.48 -26.91
CA GLU A 160 -29.71 -3.33 -27.28
C GLU A 160 -30.65 -3.85 -26.18
N ARG A 161 -30.42 -5.07 -25.67
CA ARG A 161 -31.25 -5.63 -24.57
C ARG A 161 -31.21 -4.76 -23.31
N ARG A 162 -30.06 -4.20 -22.98
CA ARG A 162 -29.92 -3.28 -21.83
C ARG A 162 -30.66 -1.98 -22.08
N LEU A 163 -30.52 -1.42 -23.28
CA LEU A 163 -31.20 -0.19 -23.69
C LEU A 163 -32.73 -0.38 -23.64
N GLU A 164 -33.22 -1.48 -24.20
CA GLU A 164 -34.63 -1.88 -24.11
C GLU A 164 -35.10 -1.94 -22.66
N SER A 165 -34.33 -2.59 -21.77
CA SER A 165 -34.67 -2.66 -20.34
C SER A 165 -34.75 -1.28 -19.68
N VAL A 166 -33.80 -0.39 -19.97
CA VAL A 166 -33.77 0.98 -19.42
C VAL A 166 -34.97 1.79 -19.92
N LEU A 167 -35.25 1.73 -21.21
CA LEU A 167 -36.35 2.47 -21.84
C LEU A 167 -37.72 1.96 -21.41
N ASN A 168 -37.92 0.64 -21.33
CA ASN A 168 -39.15 0.05 -20.83
C ASN A 168 -39.44 0.48 -19.38
N ARG A 169 -38.43 0.51 -18.51
CA ARG A 169 -38.59 1.01 -17.13
C ARG A 169 -38.91 2.51 -17.07
N ALA A 170 -38.42 3.27 -18.04
CA ALA A 170 -38.72 4.69 -18.18
C ALA A 170 -40.10 4.98 -18.80
N GLY A 171 -40.87 3.95 -19.20
CA GLY A 171 -42.23 4.09 -19.73
C GLY A 171 -42.31 4.15 -21.26
N PHE A 172 -41.21 3.93 -21.96
CA PHE A 172 -41.25 3.74 -23.42
C PHE A 172 -41.82 2.36 -23.73
N TYR A 173 -42.60 2.26 -24.81
CA TYR A 173 -42.98 0.98 -25.37
C TYR A 173 -41.97 0.54 -26.42
N TYR A 174 -41.76 -0.77 -26.46
CA TYR A 174 -40.97 -1.45 -27.46
C TYR A 174 -41.91 -2.27 -28.34
N SER A 175 -41.93 -2.00 -29.65
CA SER A 175 -42.72 -2.78 -30.61
C SER A 175 -41.80 -3.39 -31.65
N SER A 176 -42.00 -4.68 -31.96
CA SER A 176 -41.25 -5.39 -33.00
C SER A 176 -42.15 -5.79 -34.19
N ALA A 177 -43.28 -5.10 -34.36
CA ALA A 177 -44.24 -5.43 -35.41
C ALA A 177 -43.64 -5.18 -36.81
N ALA A 178 -43.83 -6.14 -37.72
CA ALA A 178 -43.35 -6.10 -39.11
C ALA A 178 -41.82 -6.16 -39.33
N GLY A 179 -41.07 -6.72 -38.37
CA GLY A 179 -39.61 -6.93 -38.52
C GLY A 179 -38.76 -5.69 -38.27
N GLU A 180 -39.39 -4.52 -38.10
CA GLU A 180 -38.76 -3.31 -37.61
C GLU A 180 -39.03 -3.14 -36.12
N ARG A 181 -37.97 -2.90 -35.34
CA ARG A 181 -38.10 -2.59 -33.92
C ARG A 181 -38.30 -1.09 -33.79
N VAL A 182 -39.27 -0.66 -33.00
CA VAL A 182 -39.62 0.74 -32.81
C VAL A 182 -39.73 1.02 -31.32
N ILE A 183 -39.06 2.08 -30.87
CA ILE A 183 -39.21 2.64 -29.54
C ILE A 183 -40.03 3.90 -29.65
N GLY A 184 -40.97 4.08 -28.74
CA GLY A 184 -41.63 5.36 -28.54
C GLY A 184 -42.36 5.43 -27.22
N ALA A 185 -43.06 6.52 -27.00
CA ALA A 185 -44.01 6.66 -25.92
C ALA A 185 -45.24 7.41 -26.44
N ARG A 186 -46.41 7.16 -25.85
CA ARG A 186 -47.64 7.78 -26.33
C ARG A 186 -47.70 9.25 -25.92
N LYS A 187 -47.33 9.55 -24.67
CA LYS A 187 -47.33 10.89 -24.08
C LYS A 187 -46.14 11.08 -23.15
N ALA A 188 -45.70 12.32 -23.00
CA ALA A 188 -44.68 12.70 -22.00
C ALA A 188 -45.07 12.36 -20.55
N SER A 189 -46.37 12.33 -20.25
CA SER A 189 -46.91 11.96 -18.94
C SER A 189 -46.73 10.49 -18.59
N ASP A 190 -46.55 9.62 -19.59
CA ASP A 190 -46.41 8.18 -19.37
C ASP A 190 -44.96 7.82 -18.98
N LEU A 191 -44.03 8.74 -19.26
CA LEU A 191 -42.63 8.59 -18.91
C LEU A 191 -42.43 8.73 -17.40
N ARG A 192 -41.50 7.94 -16.86
CA ARG A 192 -41.15 7.95 -15.43
C ARG A 192 -39.68 8.23 -15.25
N SER A 193 -39.38 9.18 -14.38
CA SER A 193 -38.03 9.39 -13.89
C SER A 193 -37.63 8.24 -12.97
N TYR A 194 -36.97 7.23 -13.52
CA TYR A 194 -36.54 6.04 -12.80
C TYR A 194 -35.03 5.84 -12.90
N TRP A 195 -34.41 5.44 -11.79
CA TRP A 195 -33.03 4.96 -11.74
C TRP A 195 -32.87 3.91 -10.66
N ASN A 196 -31.78 3.14 -10.74
CA ASN A 196 -31.45 2.17 -9.71
C ASN A 196 -30.91 2.88 -8.46
N GLY A 197 -31.76 3.04 -7.43
CA GLY A 197 -31.40 3.69 -6.17
C GLY A 197 -30.36 2.95 -5.31
N GLU A 198 -30.18 1.64 -5.52
CA GLU A 198 -29.14 0.85 -4.83
C GLU A 198 -27.75 1.15 -5.40
N LYS A 199 -27.68 1.36 -6.72
CA LYS A 199 -26.42 1.62 -7.44
C LYS A 199 -26.11 3.10 -7.59
N VAL A 200 -27.13 3.94 -7.73
CA VAL A 200 -26.98 5.38 -7.93
C VAL A 200 -27.87 6.12 -6.94
N ARG A 201 -27.24 6.74 -5.95
CA ARG A 201 -27.92 7.54 -4.92
C ARG A 201 -27.74 9.01 -5.22
N PHE A 202 -28.85 9.72 -5.38
CA PHE A 202 -28.84 11.17 -5.52
C PHE A 202 -28.31 11.85 -4.25
N LEU A 203 -27.51 12.90 -4.41
CA LEU A 203 -27.03 13.72 -3.30
C LEU A 203 -27.66 15.10 -3.33
N ASN A 204 -28.40 15.44 -2.28
CA ASN A 204 -28.86 16.82 -2.08
C ASN A 204 -27.70 17.72 -1.58
N PRO A 205 -27.83 19.06 -1.58
CA PRO A 205 -26.76 19.96 -1.16
C PRO A 205 -26.26 19.74 0.25
N ALA A 206 -27.15 19.46 1.21
CA ALA A 206 -26.76 19.19 2.59
C ALA A 206 -25.88 17.93 2.66
N GLN A 207 -26.30 16.85 2.01
CA GLN A 207 -25.54 15.61 1.91
C GLN A 207 -24.21 15.79 1.17
N LEU A 208 -24.14 16.68 0.17
CA LEU A 208 -22.88 17.02 -0.48
C LEU A 208 -21.91 17.69 0.48
N ILE A 209 -22.40 18.64 1.28
CA ILE A 209 -21.59 19.34 2.29
C ILE A 209 -21.14 18.35 3.36
N ASP A 210 -22.03 17.49 3.87
CA ASP A 210 -21.70 16.48 4.87
C ASP A 210 -20.68 15.47 4.34
N THR A 211 -20.86 15.01 3.10
CA THR A 211 -19.92 14.09 2.45
C THR A 211 -18.56 14.75 2.26
N ALA A 212 -18.53 16.03 1.87
CA ALA A 212 -17.30 16.79 1.74
C ALA A 212 -16.60 17.00 3.08
N ALA A 213 -17.35 17.34 4.14
CA ALA A 213 -16.80 17.51 5.49
C ALA A 213 -16.24 16.20 6.06
N ALA A 214 -16.93 15.07 5.81
CA ALA A 214 -16.46 13.74 6.20
C ALA A 214 -15.18 13.36 5.42
N ALA A 215 -15.12 13.63 4.13
CA ALA A 215 -13.94 13.38 3.30
C ALA A 215 -12.73 14.22 3.74
N VAL A 216 -12.94 15.50 4.05
CA VAL A 216 -11.89 16.39 4.59
C VAL A 216 -11.37 15.85 5.92
N SER A 217 -12.26 15.49 6.84
CA SER A 217 -11.88 14.91 8.13
C SER A 217 -11.04 13.63 7.94
N ALA A 218 -11.48 12.71 7.07
CA ALA A 218 -10.75 11.48 6.77
C ALA A 218 -9.37 11.75 6.15
N CYS A 219 -9.26 12.72 5.23
CA CYS A 219 -7.97 13.11 4.65
C CYS A 219 -7.02 13.69 5.70
N THR A 220 -7.51 14.57 6.57
CA THR A 220 -6.70 15.12 7.67
C THR A 220 -6.22 14.04 8.62
N GLN A 221 -7.07 13.06 8.93
CA GLN A 221 -6.69 11.94 9.77
C GLN A 221 -5.63 11.05 9.09
N ALA A 222 -5.81 10.73 7.81
CA ALA A 222 -4.82 9.97 7.04
C ALA A 222 -3.46 10.68 6.95
N GLN A 223 -3.46 12.03 6.84
CA GLN A 223 -2.24 12.82 6.87
C GLN A 223 -1.54 12.76 8.24
N LEU A 224 -2.30 12.85 9.34
CA LEU A 224 -1.75 12.71 10.69
C LEU A 224 -1.18 11.30 10.92
N GLU A 225 -1.89 10.27 10.47
CA GLU A 225 -1.43 8.88 10.55
C GLU A 225 -0.16 8.66 9.71
N SER A 226 -0.08 9.21 8.50
CA SER A 226 1.10 9.16 7.65
C SER A 226 2.29 9.88 8.28
N ALA A 227 2.08 11.07 8.87
CA ALA A 227 3.13 11.79 9.59
C ALA A 227 3.63 11.01 10.82
N ALA A 228 2.71 10.41 11.59
CA ALA A 228 3.07 9.56 12.73
C ALA A 228 3.84 8.30 12.30
N GLN A 229 3.49 7.70 11.16
CA GLN A 229 4.24 6.58 10.59
C GLN A 229 5.64 7.01 10.14
N SER A 230 5.77 8.17 9.48
CA SER A 230 7.08 8.72 9.09
C SER A 230 7.98 8.92 10.31
N GLN A 231 7.45 9.50 11.39
CA GLN A 231 8.22 9.69 12.62
C GLN A 231 8.68 8.37 13.25
N ARG A 232 7.83 7.33 13.23
CA ARG A 232 8.23 5.99 13.69
C ARG A 232 9.34 5.39 12.84
N VAL A 233 9.32 5.61 11.52
CA VAL A 233 10.40 5.15 10.63
C VAL A 233 11.72 5.86 10.96
N ASP A 234 11.67 7.16 11.21
CA ASP A 234 12.86 7.94 11.59
C ASP A 234 13.43 7.49 12.94
N ASP A 235 12.58 7.25 13.95
CA ASP A 235 12.99 6.75 15.26
C ASP A 235 13.64 5.36 15.16
N LEU A 236 13.04 4.45 14.38
CA LEU A 236 13.59 3.11 14.13
C LEU A 236 14.93 3.17 13.39
N SER A 237 15.06 4.08 12.42
CA SER A 237 16.31 4.33 11.70
C SER A 237 17.40 4.83 12.65
N GLY A 238 17.05 5.74 13.57
CA GLY A 238 17.92 6.20 14.65
C GLY A 238 18.38 5.04 15.55
N GLN A 239 17.47 4.19 16.01
CA GLN A 239 17.80 3.02 16.83
C GLN A 239 18.72 2.03 16.09
N LEU A 240 18.46 1.78 14.80
CA LEU A 240 19.32 0.92 13.97
C LEU A 240 20.72 1.50 13.80
N SER A 241 20.84 2.82 13.60
CA SER A 241 22.15 3.49 13.51
C SER A 241 22.94 3.35 14.81
N PHE A 242 22.30 3.58 15.95
CA PHE A 242 22.92 3.40 17.26
C PHE A 242 23.36 1.95 17.50
N ALA A 243 22.49 0.98 17.20
CA ALA A 243 22.83 -0.43 17.34
C ALA A 243 24.00 -0.83 16.43
N ARG A 244 24.06 -0.31 15.20
CA ARG A 244 25.16 -0.53 14.27
C ARG A 244 26.48 0.02 14.82
N ASP A 245 26.46 1.23 15.35
CA ASP A 245 27.65 1.87 15.92
C ASP A 245 28.15 1.11 17.15
N GLU A 246 27.23 0.65 18.00
CA GLU A 246 27.57 -0.15 19.17
C GLU A 246 28.18 -1.52 18.79
N VAL A 247 27.61 -2.19 17.78
CA VAL A 247 28.19 -3.43 17.23
C VAL A 247 29.59 -3.15 16.67
N SER A 248 29.79 -2.07 15.91
CA SER A 248 31.10 -1.70 15.38
C SER A 248 32.11 -1.44 16.51
N ARG A 249 31.69 -0.76 17.58
CA ARG A 249 32.50 -0.49 18.77
C ARG A 249 32.92 -1.78 19.46
N VAL A 250 31.98 -2.69 19.71
CA VAL A 250 32.26 -3.99 20.35
C VAL A 250 33.22 -4.83 19.49
N THR A 251 33.00 -4.90 18.18
CA THR A 251 33.90 -5.62 17.26
C THR A 251 35.32 -5.05 17.31
N SER A 252 35.49 -3.73 17.27
CA SER A 252 36.81 -3.10 17.38
C SER A 252 37.51 -3.36 18.72
N ALA A 253 36.75 -3.48 19.81
CA ALA A 253 37.29 -3.80 21.13
C ALA A 253 37.70 -5.28 21.21
N PHE A 254 36.92 -6.17 20.60
CA PHE A 254 37.21 -7.59 20.51
C PHE A 254 38.48 -7.85 19.68
N GLU A 255 38.63 -7.21 18.52
CA GLU A 255 39.85 -7.30 17.71
C GLU A 255 41.10 -6.83 18.48
N ARG A 256 40.98 -5.73 19.22
CA ARG A 256 42.07 -5.26 20.10
C ARG A 256 42.41 -6.27 21.18
N ALA A 257 41.42 -6.84 21.86
CA ALA A 257 41.64 -7.87 22.87
C ALA A 257 42.35 -9.11 22.29
N LEU A 258 41.96 -9.54 21.09
CA LEU A 258 42.61 -10.63 20.36
C LEU A 258 44.08 -10.33 20.07
N SER A 259 44.37 -9.13 19.56
CA SER A 259 45.76 -8.71 19.29
C SER A 259 46.61 -8.65 20.56
N THR A 260 46.06 -8.16 21.68
CA THR A 260 46.78 -8.19 22.96
C THR A 260 47.03 -9.62 23.42
N HIS A 261 46.04 -10.52 23.29
CA HIS A 261 46.22 -11.91 23.69
C HIS A 261 47.32 -12.59 22.87
N SER A 262 47.37 -12.39 21.55
CA SER A 262 48.43 -12.98 20.73
C SER A 262 49.82 -12.50 21.16
N THR A 263 49.98 -11.21 21.47
CA THR A 263 51.27 -10.69 21.97
C THR A 263 51.65 -11.27 23.34
N TYR A 264 50.70 -11.48 24.24
CA TYR A 264 50.95 -12.14 25.53
C TYR A 264 51.37 -13.60 25.35
N GLU A 265 50.75 -14.30 24.40
CA GLU A 265 51.06 -15.69 24.10
C GLU A 265 52.46 -15.83 23.50
N GLU A 266 52.83 -14.96 22.56
CA GLU A 266 54.20 -14.87 22.02
C GLU A 266 55.23 -14.59 23.11
N ALA A 267 54.95 -13.63 24.01
CA ALA A 267 55.84 -13.33 25.14
C ALA A 267 55.97 -14.50 26.12
N SER A 268 54.88 -15.24 26.36
CA SER A 268 54.89 -16.45 27.18
C SER A 268 55.74 -17.56 26.55
N GLN A 269 55.57 -17.82 25.26
CA GLN A 269 56.37 -18.81 24.52
C GLN A 269 57.87 -18.44 24.52
N ALA A 270 58.20 -17.17 24.35
CA ALA A 270 59.59 -16.70 24.43
C ALA A 270 60.20 -16.94 25.83
N ARG A 271 59.43 -16.69 26.88
CA ARG A 271 59.85 -16.94 28.27
C ARG A 271 60.04 -18.43 28.57
N GLU A 272 59.14 -19.29 28.09
CA GLU A 272 59.29 -20.74 28.21
C GLU A 272 60.54 -21.25 27.46
N ALA A 273 60.80 -20.74 26.25
CA ALA A 273 62.01 -21.08 25.50
C ALA A 273 63.29 -20.68 26.25
N GLN A 274 63.29 -19.51 26.90
CA GLN A 274 64.40 -19.05 27.74
C GLN A 274 64.62 -19.98 28.94
N LEU A 275 63.57 -20.29 29.71
CA LEU A 275 63.65 -21.22 30.85
C LEU A 275 64.15 -22.61 30.42
N ASN A 276 63.67 -23.12 29.28
CA ASN A 276 64.14 -24.40 28.73
C ASN A 276 65.62 -24.35 28.29
N SER A 277 66.12 -23.20 27.85
CA SER A 277 67.56 -23.03 27.56
C SER A 277 68.40 -23.04 28.83
N GLU A 278 67.90 -22.40 29.91
CA GLU A 278 68.56 -22.34 31.20
C GLU A 278 68.61 -23.72 31.86
N ILE A 279 67.50 -24.47 31.87
CA ILE A 279 67.44 -25.87 32.33
C ILE A 279 68.45 -26.73 31.56
N ARG A 280 68.56 -26.58 30.24
CA ARG A 280 69.55 -27.32 29.45
C ARG A 280 70.99 -26.97 29.86
N SER A 281 71.28 -25.70 30.13
CA SER A 281 72.60 -25.26 30.58
C SER A 281 72.95 -25.81 31.97
N LEU A 282 71.99 -25.80 32.89
CA LEU A 282 72.15 -26.35 34.24
C LEU A 282 72.34 -27.86 34.21
N ASN A 283 71.58 -28.57 33.37
CA ASN A 283 71.75 -30.02 33.20
C ASN A 283 73.12 -30.36 32.61
N ALA A 284 73.63 -29.56 31.66
CA ALA A 284 74.98 -29.75 31.13
C ALA A 284 76.07 -29.51 32.19
N ALA A 285 75.91 -28.48 33.02
CA ALA A 285 76.81 -28.21 34.14
C ALA A 285 76.76 -29.34 35.19
N LEU A 286 75.56 -29.84 35.50
CA LEU A 286 75.37 -30.96 36.43
C LEU A 286 76.05 -32.22 35.90
N ALA A 287 75.88 -32.55 34.62
CA ALA A 287 76.59 -33.66 33.98
C ALA A 287 78.12 -33.49 34.00
N SER A 288 78.62 -32.27 33.86
CA SER A 288 80.06 -31.96 34.00
C SER A 288 80.55 -32.20 35.42
N ILE A 289 79.79 -31.74 36.43
CA ILE A 289 80.12 -31.94 37.85
C ILE A 289 80.07 -33.43 38.21
N GLU A 290 79.06 -34.16 37.75
CA GLU A 290 78.97 -35.61 37.93
C GLU A 290 80.18 -36.31 37.30
N HIS A 291 80.58 -35.91 36.10
CA HIS A 291 81.78 -36.44 35.46
C HIS A 291 83.06 -36.13 36.25
N GLU A 292 83.23 -34.90 36.74
CA GLU A 292 84.36 -34.51 37.59
C GLU A 292 84.38 -35.29 38.92
N LEU A 293 83.21 -35.57 39.49
CA LEU A 293 83.06 -36.34 40.72
C LEU A 293 83.37 -37.83 40.49
N GLU A 294 82.96 -38.40 39.36
CA GLU A 294 83.30 -39.77 38.94
C GLU A 294 84.81 -39.91 38.70
N VAL A 295 85.44 -38.92 38.05
CA VAL A 295 86.90 -38.84 37.84
C VAL A 295 87.65 -38.72 39.17
N SER A 296 87.14 -37.90 40.10
CA SER A 296 87.71 -37.75 41.44
C SER A 296 87.57 -39.01 42.30
N ARG A 297 86.50 -39.78 42.09
CA ARG A 297 86.25 -41.06 42.76
C ARG A 297 87.11 -42.21 42.21
N ALA A 298 87.55 -42.10 40.95
CA ALA A 298 88.46 -43.04 40.31
C ALA A 298 89.96 -42.78 40.64
N ALA A 299 90.28 -41.70 41.38
CA ALA A 299 91.63 -41.43 41.87
C ALA A 299 91.92 -42.23 43.16
N PRO A 300 93.08 -42.89 43.31
CA PRO A 300 93.40 -43.68 44.50
C PRO A 300 93.68 -42.77 45.71
N GLN A 301 93.03 -43.02 46.84
CA GLN A 301 93.28 -42.32 48.11
C GLN A 301 93.86 -43.26 49.17
N ASP A 302 95.10 -42.93 49.60
CA ASP A 302 95.72 -43.41 50.84
C ASP A 302 95.41 -42.44 52.00
N GLY A 303 95.11 -42.99 53.19
CA GLY A 303 95.50 -42.37 54.47
C GLY A 303 94.48 -41.61 55.36
N ARG A 304 93.72 -42.37 56.17
CA ARG A 304 93.29 -42.17 57.59
C ARG A 304 92.80 -40.81 58.19
N LEU A 305 91.50 -40.84 58.59
CA LEU A 305 90.84 -40.60 59.91
C LEU A 305 90.82 -39.23 60.64
N SER A 306 89.60 -38.70 60.86
CA SER A 306 89.09 -38.33 62.21
C SER A 306 87.55 -38.22 62.30
N SER A 307 87.05 -38.55 63.49
CA SER A 307 85.70 -38.63 64.12
C SER A 307 84.70 -37.46 63.88
N ALA A 308 83.37 -37.48 64.15
CA ALA A 308 82.35 -38.41 64.68
C ALA A 308 80.93 -37.77 64.59
N THR A 309 79.90 -38.58 64.24
CA THR A 309 78.43 -38.58 64.60
C THR A 309 77.51 -37.33 64.44
N PRO A 310 76.14 -37.45 64.41
CA PRO A 310 75.19 -38.54 64.04
C PRO A 310 74.08 -38.06 63.03
N PRO A 311 73.03 -38.85 62.67
CA PRO A 311 72.27 -38.71 61.40
C PRO A 311 70.91 -37.98 61.52
N PRO A 312 70.26 -37.66 60.37
CA PRO A 312 68.80 -37.64 60.33
C PRO A 312 68.20 -38.50 59.20
N GLN A 313 67.44 -39.50 59.64
CA GLN A 313 66.09 -39.93 59.22
C GLN A 313 65.66 -39.90 57.74
N LEU A 314 65.19 -41.08 57.29
CA LEU A 314 64.29 -41.29 56.15
C LEU A 314 63.07 -40.37 56.25
N ALA A 315 62.96 -39.41 55.32
CA ALA A 315 61.71 -38.75 55.03
C ALA A 315 60.86 -39.66 54.13
N ARG A 316 59.73 -40.08 54.70
CA ARG A 316 58.54 -40.67 54.08
C ARG A 316 58.36 -40.31 52.61
N VAL A 317 58.07 -41.35 51.82
CA VAL A 317 57.29 -41.28 50.58
C VAL A 317 56.02 -40.47 50.87
N GLY A 318 56.06 -39.20 50.46
CA GLY A 318 54.90 -38.33 50.40
C GLY A 318 54.13 -38.65 49.13
N SER A 319 52.88 -39.02 49.30
CA SER A 319 51.89 -39.24 48.25
C SER A 319 51.94 -38.13 47.18
N VAL A 320 51.95 -38.55 45.92
CA VAL A 320 51.61 -37.74 44.75
C VAL A 320 50.36 -36.91 45.07
N PRO A 321 50.40 -35.56 45.07
CA PRO A 321 49.18 -34.80 45.05
C PRO A 321 48.54 -35.07 43.69
N LYS A 322 47.31 -35.60 43.67
CA LYS A 322 46.45 -35.50 42.49
C LYS A 322 46.35 -34.02 42.15
N SER A 323 47.11 -33.56 41.16
CA SER A 323 46.97 -32.26 40.53
C SER A 323 45.60 -32.23 39.89
N ARG A 324 44.61 -31.73 40.64
CA ARG A 324 43.31 -31.37 40.10
C ARG A 324 43.54 -30.08 39.33
N LEU A 325 43.61 -30.18 38.00
CA LEU A 325 43.63 -29.03 37.10
C LEU A 325 42.29 -28.30 37.25
N VAL A 326 42.25 -27.30 38.13
CA VAL A 326 41.14 -26.34 38.18
C VAL A 326 41.52 -25.24 37.20
N ILE A 327 40.98 -25.32 35.98
CA ILE A 327 41.05 -24.21 35.03
C ILE A 327 40.12 -23.13 35.59
N GLU A 328 40.66 -22.23 36.39
CA GLU A 328 39.95 -20.99 36.71
C GLU A 328 39.94 -20.14 35.45
N LEU A 329 38.85 -20.23 34.69
CA LEU A 329 38.54 -19.22 33.68
C LEU A 329 38.61 -17.86 34.37
N GLY A 330 39.57 -17.04 33.95
CA GLY A 330 39.72 -15.67 34.42
C GLY A 330 38.38 -14.93 34.31
N GLN A 331 38.18 -13.94 35.17
CA GLN A 331 36.91 -13.21 35.30
C GLN A 331 36.41 -12.67 33.93
N SER A 332 37.34 -12.31 33.06
CA SER A 332 37.13 -11.91 31.66
C SER A 332 36.56 -13.03 30.76
N ALA A 333 37.05 -14.26 30.89
CA ALA A 333 36.52 -15.42 30.16
C ALA A 333 35.13 -15.82 30.66
N ARG A 334 34.87 -15.69 31.97
CA ARG A 334 33.52 -15.88 32.54
C ARG A 334 32.53 -14.84 32.00
N THR A 335 32.91 -13.56 31.94
CA THR A 335 32.05 -12.53 31.35
C THR A 335 31.79 -12.75 29.87
N ALA A 336 32.78 -13.24 29.11
CA ALA A 336 32.59 -13.56 27.69
C ALA A 336 31.63 -14.73 27.48
N VAL A 337 31.73 -15.80 28.28
CA VAL A 337 30.80 -16.94 28.23
C VAL A 337 29.37 -16.53 28.58
N TRP A 338 29.20 -15.69 29.62
CA TRP A 338 27.87 -15.17 29.99
C TRP A 338 27.30 -14.20 28.95
N ALA A 339 28.13 -13.36 28.32
CA ALA A 339 27.70 -12.49 27.23
C ALA A 339 27.27 -13.29 25.99
N TYR A 340 28.00 -14.36 25.66
CA TYR A 340 27.67 -15.24 24.54
C TYR A 340 26.37 -16.02 24.78
N LEU A 341 26.16 -16.53 26.01
CA LEU A 341 24.90 -17.16 26.41
C LEU A 341 23.72 -16.18 26.38
N ALA A 342 23.92 -14.93 26.83
CA ALA A 342 22.88 -13.89 26.77
C ALA A 342 22.51 -13.54 25.32
N ALA A 343 23.49 -13.44 24.42
CA ALA A 343 23.26 -13.18 22.99
C ALA A 343 22.45 -14.32 22.33
N ILE A 344 22.74 -15.57 22.66
CA ILE A 344 21.99 -16.74 22.16
C ILE A 344 20.54 -16.73 22.67
N CYS A 345 20.30 -16.38 23.94
CA CYS A 345 18.95 -16.28 24.48
C CYS A 345 18.14 -15.17 23.80
N ILE A 346 18.74 -14.00 23.57
CA ILE A 346 18.07 -12.87 22.91
C ILE A 346 17.73 -13.22 21.46
N LEU A 347 18.67 -13.80 20.70
CA LEU A 347 18.44 -14.24 19.32
C LEU A 347 17.41 -15.39 19.23
N GLY A 348 17.40 -16.30 20.21
CA GLY A 348 16.40 -17.37 20.30
C GLY A 348 14.98 -16.85 20.56
N THR A 349 14.82 -15.86 21.44
CA THR A 349 13.50 -15.26 21.73
C THR A 349 12.97 -14.42 20.58
N SER A 350 13.83 -13.74 19.82
CA SER A 350 13.44 -12.99 18.63
C SER A 350 13.09 -13.90 17.44
N ALA A 351 13.76 -15.04 17.29
CA ALA A 351 13.38 -16.08 16.33
C ALA A 351 12.01 -16.71 16.67
N LEU A 352 11.72 -16.93 17.97
CA LEU A 352 10.42 -17.46 18.41
C LEU A 352 9.28 -16.46 18.18
N ALA A 353 9.51 -15.16 18.39
CA ALA A 353 8.53 -14.10 18.16
C ALA A 353 8.15 -13.96 16.67
N VAL A 354 9.11 -14.16 15.75
CA VAL A 354 8.87 -14.14 14.31
C VAL A 354 8.08 -15.38 13.83
N VAL A 355 8.24 -16.52 14.50
CA VAL A 355 7.47 -17.75 14.19
C VAL A 355 6.05 -17.70 14.77
N LEU A 356 5.83 -16.97 15.87
CA LEU A 356 4.50 -16.76 16.47
C LEU A 356 3.67 -15.63 15.80
N MET A 357 4.28 -14.82 14.92
CA MET A 357 3.60 -13.75 14.16
C MET A 357 3.31 -14.13 12.69
N ARG A 358 3.58 -15.36 12.28
CA ARG A 358 3.04 -15.98 11.05
C ARG A 358 1.90 -16.91 11.41
#